data_AF-A0A0A8X1K5-F1
#
_entry.id   AF-A0A0A8X1K5-F1
#
_cell.length_a   1.000
_cell.length_b   1.000
_cell.length_c   1.000
_cell.angle_alpha   90.00
_cell.angle_beta   90.00
_cell.angle_gamma   90.00
#
_symmetry.space_group_name_H-M   'P 1'
#
loop_
_entity.id
_entity.type
_entity.pdbx_description
1 polymer ?
#
loop_
_entity_poly.entity_id
_entity_poly.type
_entity_poly.pdbx_seq_one_letter_code
_entity_poly.pdbx_strand_id
1 'polypeptide(L)'
;MTNREEESRIKTSSYQWAAAKAIAEGVVNYYKVFEVFDENNKRLATFTTLEEAKNYVSKQTKLAKVFDKTQQKFVFENGKFIVVHKENGYLKEFYSIDEAIKFASNNGETRIYDKYNRWTVWSNYLTKKYAVKQSETVKEELFDYNQAVTKANELENSYIVRNDTGEVIWSKSDAVKVERSASPTYIAGSGRIQTSIEISKKIYPNGFAADKAEKTVLLTTGVDPADALSAGPLSGLYGKAPIILSEADVLVESVKTELKRLKASKVVIIGGPAAIDTVVENQIKGLGIQVDRINGSNRYDTNRKILAKLGNVNGYFVASGKQYADALAVAPIAASQNWGIVLTDLDKVSDVSVNLMAGKPVRIVGGDKVVGSAVEAKIKEKTSNLVRLAGSNRYDTLAKVLWAFGDKLESETVLLTTGENFPDALAAAPLAVNNPAPLILINGSVKVNLESFLLEHGENQSIKEVLVIGGTLSKDAVTEVTNKVK
;
A
#
# COMPACT_ATOMS: atom_id res chain seq x y z
N MET A 1 -57.29 -14.13 -27.03
CA MET A 1 -57.21 -12.66 -26.87
C MET A 1 -57.99 -12.04 -28.01
N THR A 2 -58.99 -11.20 -27.73
CA THR A 2 -59.93 -10.65 -28.73
C THR A 2 -59.50 -9.29 -29.31
N ASN A 3 -58.35 -8.76 -28.90
CA ASN A 3 -57.80 -7.48 -29.37
C ASN A 3 -56.50 -7.68 -30.16
N ARG A 4 -56.54 -7.43 -31.48
CA ARG A 4 -55.39 -7.56 -32.41
C ARG A 4 -54.25 -6.58 -32.10
N GLU A 5 -54.57 -5.40 -31.56
CA GLU A 5 -53.56 -4.38 -31.25
C GLU A 5 -52.73 -4.77 -30.03
N GLU A 6 -53.37 -5.34 -28.99
CA GLU A 6 -52.67 -5.89 -27.83
C GLU A 6 -51.76 -7.07 -28.24
N GLU A 7 -52.26 -7.94 -29.12
CA GLU A 7 -51.50 -9.08 -29.64
C GLU A 7 -50.25 -8.66 -30.43
N SER A 8 -50.35 -7.56 -31.19
CA SER A 8 -49.20 -6.94 -31.87
C SER A 8 -48.16 -6.42 -30.88
N ARG A 9 -48.59 -5.76 -29.80
CA ARG A 9 -47.71 -5.16 -28.79
C ARG A 9 -46.89 -6.21 -28.03
N ILE A 10 -47.49 -7.35 -27.67
CA ILE A 10 -46.80 -8.41 -26.90
C ILE A 10 -45.81 -9.26 -27.73
N LYS A 11 -45.94 -9.26 -29.06
CA LYS A 11 -45.04 -10.00 -29.97
C LYS A 11 -43.77 -9.24 -30.33
N THR A 12 -43.64 -7.99 -29.90
CA THR A 12 -42.42 -7.21 -30.10
C THR A 12 -41.27 -7.77 -29.25
N SER A 13 -40.06 -7.74 -29.80
CA SER A 13 -38.85 -8.17 -29.08
C SER A 13 -38.61 -7.36 -27.80
N SER A 14 -38.97 -6.08 -27.80
CA SER A 14 -38.88 -5.20 -26.62
C SER A 14 -39.81 -5.63 -25.49
N TYR A 15 -41.07 -5.96 -25.79
CA TYR A 15 -42.02 -6.45 -24.78
C TYR A 15 -41.59 -7.82 -24.23
N GLN A 16 -41.17 -8.75 -25.11
CA GLN A 16 -40.72 -10.07 -24.68
C GLN A 16 -39.45 -10.00 -23.82
N TRP A 17 -38.50 -9.14 -24.17
CA TRP A 17 -37.30 -8.90 -23.35
C TRP A 17 -37.65 -8.27 -22.00
N ALA A 18 -38.54 -7.27 -21.98
CA ALA A 18 -39.00 -6.65 -20.74
C ALA A 18 -39.74 -7.65 -19.83
N ALA A 19 -40.59 -8.51 -20.39
CA ALA A 19 -41.29 -9.56 -19.65
C ALA A 19 -40.33 -10.61 -19.10
N ALA A 20 -39.37 -11.09 -19.91
CA ALA A 20 -38.35 -12.02 -19.46
C ALA A 20 -37.46 -11.43 -18.36
N LYS A 21 -37.05 -10.16 -18.51
CA LYS A 21 -36.31 -9.41 -17.48
C LYS A 21 -37.13 -9.27 -16.20
N ALA A 22 -38.41 -8.90 -16.29
CA ALA A 22 -39.28 -8.76 -15.12
C ALA A 22 -39.51 -10.10 -14.39
N ILE A 23 -39.64 -11.21 -15.13
CA ILE A 23 -39.72 -12.56 -14.53
C ILE A 23 -38.40 -12.91 -13.85
N ALA A 24 -37.26 -12.67 -14.51
CA ALA A 24 -35.95 -12.94 -13.93
C ALA A 24 -35.70 -12.11 -12.67
N GLU A 25 -36.00 -10.81 -12.70
CA GLU A 25 -35.93 -9.92 -11.53
C GLU A 25 -36.91 -10.37 -10.43
N GLY A 26 -38.13 -10.79 -10.80
CA GLY A 26 -39.13 -11.32 -9.87
C GLY A 26 -38.67 -12.59 -9.18
N VAL A 27 -38.07 -13.53 -9.92
CA VAL A 27 -37.48 -14.76 -9.37
C VAL A 27 -36.29 -14.42 -8.47
N VAL A 28 -35.38 -13.55 -8.91
CA VAL A 28 -34.24 -13.12 -8.10
C VAL A 28 -34.73 -12.47 -6.81
N ASN A 29 -35.71 -11.57 -6.86
CA ASN A 29 -36.26 -10.91 -5.67
C ASN A 29 -37.04 -11.88 -4.76
N TYR A 30 -37.76 -12.85 -5.32
CA TYR A 30 -38.49 -13.86 -4.55
C TYR A 30 -37.55 -14.82 -3.82
N TYR A 31 -36.44 -15.22 -4.44
CA TYR A 31 -35.41 -16.08 -3.84
C TYR A 31 -34.26 -15.31 -3.19
N LYS A 32 -34.30 -13.96 -3.18
CA LYS A 32 -33.30 -13.13 -2.51
C LYS A 32 -33.46 -13.35 -1.02
N VAL A 33 -32.61 -14.23 -0.52
CA VAL A 33 -32.71 -14.77 0.82
C VAL A 33 -31.39 -14.53 1.53
N PHE A 34 -31.49 -13.89 2.68
CA PHE A 34 -30.40 -13.67 3.61
C PHE A 34 -30.58 -14.62 4.79
N GLU A 35 -29.65 -15.56 4.94
CA GLU A 35 -29.66 -16.52 6.04
C GLU A 35 -28.72 -16.02 7.14
N VAL A 36 -29.18 -16.07 8.39
CA VAL A 36 -28.35 -15.73 9.55
C VAL A 36 -27.85 -17.01 10.18
N PHE A 37 -26.55 -17.08 10.46
CA PHE A 37 -25.90 -18.20 11.12
C PHE A 37 -25.21 -17.75 12.41
N ASP A 38 -25.12 -18.64 13.40
CA ASP A 38 -24.25 -18.46 14.56
C ASP A 38 -22.78 -18.81 14.24
N GLU A 39 -21.92 -18.69 15.24
CA GLU A 39 -20.50 -19.03 15.15
C GLU A 39 -20.20 -20.50 14.78
N ASN A 40 -21.16 -21.40 14.99
CA ASN A 40 -21.04 -22.83 14.71
C ASN A 40 -21.69 -23.22 13.38
N ASN A 41 -21.99 -22.24 12.52
CA ASN A 41 -22.71 -22.39 11.26
C ASN A 41 -24.11 -23.00 11.41
N LYS A 42 -24.73 -22.87 12.59
CA LYS A 42 -26.15 -23.22 12.76
C LYS A 42 -26.99 -22.04 12.30
N ARG A 43 -27.94 -22.31 11.40
CA ARG A 43 -28.87 -21.28 10.92
C ARG A 43 -29.80 -20.83 12.06
N LEU A 44 -29.79 -19.53 12.33
CA LEU A 44 -30.61 -18.87 13.35
C LEU A 44 -31.92 -18.33 12.77
N ALA A 45 -31.86 -17.71 11.59
CA ALA A 45 -33.00 -17.01 10.98
C ALA A 45 -32.82 -16.84 9.46
N THR A 46 -33.87 -16.34 8.80
CA THR A 46 -33.90 -16.08 7.36
C THR A 46 -34.73 -14.84 7.07
N PHE A 47 -34.26 -14.00 6.15
CA PHE A 47 -34.86 -12.70 5.81
C PHE A 47 -34.87 -12.49 4.29
N THR A 48 -35.80 -11.67 3.80
CA THR A 48 -35.90 -11.28 2.39
C THR A 48 -35.06 -10.04 2.07
N THR A 49 -34.71 -9.25 3.09
CA THR A 49 -33.87 -8.06 2.94
C THR A 49 -32.61 -8.13 3.78
N LEU A 50 -31.54 -7.52 3.27
CA LEU A 50 -30.25 -7.44 3.99
C LEU A 50 -30.39 -6.62 5.27
N GLU A 51 -31.22 -5.59 5.26
CA GLU A 51 -31.37 -4.66 6.38
C GLU A 51 -32.04 -5.33 7.58
N GLU A 52 -33.07 -6.14 7.36
CA GLU A 52 -33.70 -6.94 8.44
C GLU A 52 -32.72 -7.97 9.02
N ALA A 53 -31.96 -8.65 8.16
CA ALA A 53 -30.94 -9.60 8.60
C ALA A 53 -29.86 -8.92 9.44
N LYS A 54 -29.38 -7.74 9.01
CA LYS A 54 -28.42 -6.91 9.77
C LYS A 54 -29.01 -6.49 11.11
N ASN A 55 -30.24 -6.00 11.15
CA ASN A 55 -30.91 -5.58 12.38
C ASN A 55 -31.09 -6.74 13.36
N TYR A 56 -31.38 -7.94 12.88
CA TYR A 56 -31.43 -9.15 13.71
C TYR A 56 -30.06 -9.52 14.28
N VAL A 57 -29.02 -9.50 13.43
CA VAL A 57 -27.63 -9.84 13.81
C VAL A 57 -27.04 -8.82 14.80
N SER A 58 -27.32 -7.53 14.62
CA SER A 58 -26.88 -6.45 15.52
C SER A 58 -27.45 -6.55 16.94
N LYS A 59 -28.58 -7.25 17.12
CA LYS A 59 -29.20 -7.49 18.44
C LYS A 59 -28.67 -8.75 19.14
N GLN A 60 -27.89 -9.58 18.46
CA GLN A 60 -27.33 -10.78 19.06
C GLN A 60 -26.23 -10.42 20.08
N THR A 61 -26.17 -11.21 21.15
CA THR A 61 -25.13 -11.11 22.19
C THR A 61 -23.97 -12.08 21.98
N LYS A 62 -23.99 -12.82 20.87
CA LYS A 62 -22.94 -13.72 20.39
C LYS A 62 -22.64 -13.43 18.92
N LEU A 63 -21.54 -13.97 18.43
CA LEU A 63 -21.16 -13.83 17.02
C LEU A 63 -22.24 -14.44 16.11
N ALA A 64 -22.74 -13.64 15.18
CA ALA A 64 -23.68 -14.04 14.16
C ALA A 64 -23.34 -13.38 12.81
N LYS A 65 -23.65 -14.08 11.73
CA LYS A 65 -23.23 -13.73 10.36
C LYS A 65 -24.40 -13.83 9.39
N VAL A 66 -24.48 -12.92 8.44
CA VAL A 66 -25.49 -12.89 7.36
C VAL A 66 -24.87 -13.44 6.08
N PHE A 67 -25.45 -14.51 5.54
CA PHE A 67 -25.11 -15.10 4.25
C PHE A 67 -26.10 -14.63 3.17
N ASP A 68 -25.58 -14.02 2.10
CA ASP A 68 -26.36 -13.67 0.91
C ASP A 68 -26.35 -14.86 -0.06
N LYS A 69 -27.50 -15.52 -0.22
CA LYS A 69 -27.62 -16.68 -1.11
C LYS A 69 -27.47 -16.32 -2.59
N THR A 70 -27.70 -15.08 -2.99
CA THR A 70 -27.50 -14.65 -4.38
C THR A 70 -26.02 -14.49 -4.67
N GLN A 71 -25.27 -13.90 -3.73
CA GLN A 71 -23.83 -13.70 -3.88
C GLN A 71 -22.97 -14.89 -3.43
N GLN A 72 -23.59 -15.89 -2.79
CA GLN A 72 -22.93 -17.08 -2.23
C GLN A 72 -21.78 -16.71 -1.28
N LYS A 73 -21.99 -15.70 -0.43
CA LYS A 73 -20.99 -15.24 0.55
C LYS A 73 -21.62 -14.61 1.78
N PHE A 74 -20.87 -14.59 2.88
CA PHE A 74 -21.20 -13.76 4.03
C PHE A 74 -21.03 -12.27 3.69
N VAL A 75 -22.00 -11.46 4.09
CA VAL A 75 -22.10 -10.03 3.75
C VAL A 75 -22.16 -9.11 4.98
N PHE A 76 -22.36 -9.66 6.18
CA PHE A 76 -22.34 -8.90 7.44
C PHE A 76 -22.05 -9.83 8.63
N GLU A 77 -21.32 -9.32 9.63
CA GLU A 77 -21.05 -9.99 10.91
C GLU A 77 -21.10 -8.96 12.05
N ASN A 78 -21.63 -9.33 13.23
CA ASN A 78 -21.70 -8.43 14.39
C ASN A 78 -20.49 -8.49 15.33
N GLY A 79 -19.43 -9.22 14.97
CA GLY A 79 -18.27 -9.31 15.85
C GLY A 79 -17.66 -7.93 16.07
N LYS A 80 -17.02 -7.76 17.22
CA LYS A 80 -16.46 -6.48 17.68
C LYS A 80 -14.93 -6.49 17.67
N PHE A 81 -14.35 -7.66 17.94
CA PHE A 81 -12.94 -7.84 18.16
C PHE A 81 -12.36 -8.76 17.08
N ILE A 82 -11.33 -8.29 16.39
CA ILE A 82 -10.57 -9.10 15.43
C ILE A 82 -9.27 -9.53 16.10
N VAL A 83 -8.96 -10.82 16.07
CA VAL A 83 -7.62 -11.33 16.36
C VAL A 83 -6.81 -11.31 15.08
N VAL A 84 -5.66 -10.64 15.13
CA VAL A 84 -4.75 -10.42 14.00
C VAL A 84 -3.37 -10.90 14.41
N HIS A 85 -2.76 -11.75 13.58
CA HIS A 85 -1.34 -12.10 13.68
C HIS A 85 -0.50 -11.03 12.99
N LYS A 86 0.67 -10.67 13.54
CA LYS A 86 1.49 -9.58 12.99
C LYS A 86 1.79 -9.75 11.49
N GLU A 87 2.26 -10.93 11.08
CA GLU A 87 2.57 -11.26 9.67
C GLU A 87 1.44 -11.95 8.88
N ASN A 88 0.71 -12.88 9.52
CA ASN A 88 -0.33 -13.68 8.84
C ASN A 88 -1.65 -12.92 8.68
N GLY A 89 -1.81 -11.80 9.40
CA GLY A 89 -2.97 -10.93 9.33
C GLY A 89 -4.19 -11.47 10.05
N TYR A 90 -5.39 -11.18 9.52
CA TYR A 90 -6.66 -11.62 10.11
C TYR A 90 -6.67 -13.12 10.40
N LEU A 91 -6.95 -13.50 11.65
CA LEU A 91 -7.14 -14.90 12.05
C LEU A 91 -8.61 -15.23 12.26
N LYS A 92 -9.27 -14.48 13.15
CA LYS A 92 -10.64 -14.76 13.57
C LYS A 92 -11.29 -13.52 14.20
N GLU A 93 -12.61 -13.46 14.13
CA GLU A 93 -13.43 -12.41 14.72
C GLU A 93 -14.29 -12.95 15.88
N PHE A 94 -14.51 -12.11 16.90
CA PHE A 94 -15.22 -12.43 18.14
C PHE A 94 -16.17 -11.31 18.55
N TYR A 95 -17.24 -11.68 19.25
CA TYR A 95 -18.14 -10.71 19.88
C TYR A 95 -17.63 -10.30 21.28
N SER A 96 -17.13 -11.26 22.06
CA SER A 96 -16.59 -11.04 23.41
C SER A 96 -15.07 -10.83 23.40
N ILE A 97 -14.60 -9.88 24.22
CA ILE A 97 -13.16 -9.66 24.41
C ILE A 97 -12.50 -10.84 25.13
N ASP A 98 -13.18 -11.47 26.08
CA ASP A 98 -12.61 -12.59 26.86
C ASP A 98 -12.36 -13.82 25.97
N GLU A 99 -13.29 -14.08 25.05
CA GLU A 99 -13.14 -15.15 24.05
C GLU A 99 -12.02 -14.84 23.06
N ALA A 100 -11.91 -13.57 22.64
CA ALA A 100 -10.82 -13.11 21.79
C ALA A 100 -9.47 -13.27 22.49
N ILE A 101 -9.34 -12.89 23.76
CA ILE A 101 -8.12 -13.04 24.57
C ILE A 101 -7.77 -14.51 24.72
N LYS A 102 -8.74 -15.38 25.05
CA LYS A 102 -8.51 -16.82 25.17
C LYS A 102 -7.99 -17.43 23.87
N PHE A 103 -8.48 -16.98 22.72
CA PHE A 103 -7.96 -17.43 21.43
C PHE A 103 -6.57 -16.85 21.14
N ALA A 104 -6.40 -15.54 21.29
CA ALA A 104 -5.18 -14.82 20.94
C ALA A 104 -3.99 -15.24 21.82
N SER A 105 -4.19 -15.44 23.14
CA SER A 105 -3.12 -15.87 24.05
C SER A 105 -2.52 -17.24 23.71
N ASN A 106 -3.29 -18.10 23.04
CA ASN A 106 -2.82 -19.40 22.55
C ASN A 106 -2.12 -19.34 21.18
N ASN A 107 -2.04 -18.15 20.56
CA ASN A 107 -1.39 -17.92 19.27
C ASN A 107 -0.27 -16.89 19.45
N GLY A 108 0.97 -17.26 19.11
CA GLY A 108 2.10 -16.33 19.15
C GLY A 108 1.89 -15.12 18.23
N GLU A 109 2.41 -13.97 18.63
CA GLU A 109 2.45 -12.75 17.81
C GLU A 109 1.08 -12.24 17.33
N THR A 110 0.11 -12.26 18.24
CA THR A 110 -1.25 -11.79 17.98
C THR A 110 -1.61 -10.54 18.77
N ARG A 111 -2.50 -9.75 18.18
CA ARG A 111 -3.20 -8.62 18.82
C ARG A 111 -4.70 -8.71 18.61
N ILE A 112 -5.44 -8.04 19.48
CA ILE A 112 -6.88 -7.89 19.40
C ILE A 112 -7.20 -6.44 19.04
N TYR A 113 -7.85 -6.26 17.90
CA TYR A 113 -8.28 -4.98 17.36
C TYR A 113 -9.79 -4.80 17.55
N ASP A 114 -10.19 -3.70 18.21
CA ASP A 114 -11.59 -3.29 18.31
C ASP A 114 -12.00 -2.57 17.01
N LYS A 115 -12.93 -3.15 16.25
CA LYS A 115 -13.36 -2.61 14.96
C LYS A 115 -14.13 -1.28 15.08
N TYR A 116 -14.81 -1.08 16.20
CA TYR A 116 -15.66 0.10 16.41
C TYR A 116 -14.82 1.28 16.86
N ASN A 117 -13.96 1.05 17.84
CA ASN A 117 -13.09 2.09 18.38
C ASN A 117 -11.79 2.29 17.56
N ARG A 118 -11.44 1.31 16.72
CA ARG A 118 -10.31 1.34 15.78
C ARG A 118 -8.93 1.40 16.44
N TRP A 119 -8.75 0.65 17.53
CA TRP A 119 -7.46 0.51 18.23
C TRP A 119 -7.23 -0.90 18.79
N THR A 120 -5.98 -1.17 19.14
CA THR A 120 -5.56 -2.41 19.81
C THR A 120 -5.95 -2.38 21.29
N VAL A 121 -6.66 -3.40 21.76
CA VAL A 121 -7.06 -3.53 23.17
C VAL A 121 -6.26 -4.58 23.94
N TRP A 122 -5.54 -5.46 23.23
CA TRP A 122 -4.67 -6.49 23.80
C TRP A 122 -3.63 -6.93 22.77
N SER A 123 -2.43 -7.29 23.20
CA SER A 123 -1.38 -7.86 22.35
C SER A 123 -0.40 -8.71 23.18
N ASN A 124 0.22 -9.72 22.57
CA ASN A 124 1.32 -10.47 23.16
C ASN A 124 2.69 -10.19 22.51
N TYR A 125 2.76 -9.22 21.58
CA TYR A 125 4.02 -8.81 20.94
C TYR A 125 4.25 -7.29 20.92
N LEU A 126 3.16 -6.50 20.96
CA LEU A 126 3.26 -5.05 21.14
C LEU A 126 3.36 -4.74 22.62
N THR A 127 4.07 -3.65 22.93
CA THR A 127 4.12 -3.13 24.30
C THR A 127 3.04 -2.05 24.50
N LYS A 128 2.68 -1.78 25.76
CA LYS A 128 1.85 -0.62 26.06
C LYS A 128 2.71 0.64 25.95
N LYS A 129 2.77 1.18 24.73
CA LYS A 129 3.66 2.28 24.35
C LYS A 129 3.33 3.61 25.04
N TYR A 130 2.08 3.85 25.40
CA TYR A 130 1.63 5.15 25.88
C TYR A 130 1.18 5.09 27.34
N ALA A 131 1.76 5.94 28.19
CA ALA A 131 1.28 6.16 29.54
C ALA A 131 0.55 7.51 29.65
N VAL A 132 -0.70 7.46 30.12
CA VAL A 132 -1.47 8.64 30.48
C VAL A 132 -1.10 9.03 31.90
N LYS A 133 -0.58 10.24 32.08
CA LYS A 133 -0.16 10.79 33.37
C LYS A 133 -1.03 11.97 33.79
N GLN A 134 -1.17 12.13 35.11
CA GLN A 134 -1.73 13.32 35.76
C GLN A 134 -0.87 13.61 36.99
N SER A 135 -0.29 14.82 37.06
CA SER A 135 0.60 15.22 38.16
C SER A 135 1.70 14.18 38.45
N GLU A 136 2.44 13.77 37.41
CA GLU A 136 3.49 12.72 37.44
C GLU A 136 3.02 11.28 37.74
N THR A 137 1.76 11.08 38.12
CA THR A 137 1.21 9.74 38.40
C THR A 137 0.69 9.10 37.12
N VAL A 138 1.17 7.89 36.81
CA VAL A 138 0.63 7.07 35.72
C VAL A 138 -0.77 6.59 36.09
N LYS A 139 -1.75 6.90 35.25
CA LYS A 139 -3.16 6.52 35.43
C LYS A 139 -3.51 5.28 34.63
N GLU A 140 -2.99 5.16 33.42
CA GLU A 140 -3.24 4.02 32.55
C GLU A 140 -2.14 3.89 31.50
N GLU A 141 -1.85 2.66 31.11
CA GLU A 141 -0.91 2.32 30.03
C GLU A 141 -1.65 1.59 28.90
N LEU A 142 -1.43 2.06 27.67
CA LEU A 142 -2.26 1.75 26.51
C LEU A 142 -1.38 1.45 25.28
N PHE A 143 -1.90 0.64 24.37
CA PHE A 143 -1.22 0.27 23.12
C PHE A 143 -1.35 1.34 22.02
N ASP A 144 -2.40 2.16 22.07
CA ASP A 144 -2.79 3.05 20.98
C ASP A 144 -2.86 4.51 21.41
N TYR A 145 -2.35 5.41 20.55
CA TYR A 145 -2.33 6.83 20.80
C TYR A 145 -3.73 7.44 20.93
N ASN A 146 -4.68 7.07 20.06
CA ASN A 146 -6.02 7.64 20.11
C ASN A 146 -6.76 7.18 21.36
N GLN A 147 -6.53 5.93 21.79
CA GLN A 147 -7.05 5.42 23.05
C GLN A 147 -6.49 6.22 24.23
N ALA A 148 -5.18 6.50 24.22
CA ALA A 148 -4.53 7.32 25.25
C ALA A 148 -5.05 8.77 25.26
N VAL A 149 -5.31 9.38 24.11
CA VAL A 149 -5.93 10.71 24.02
C VAL A 149 -7.35 10.71 24.57
N THR A 150 -8.17 9.72 24.23
CA THR A 150 -9.51 9.58 24.80
C THR A 150 -9.44 9.51 26.32
N LYS A 151 -8.55 8.67 26.87
CA LYS A 151 -8.39 8.53 28.31
C LYS A 151 -7.87 9.80 28.97
N ALA A 152 -6.88 10.45 28.37
CA ALA A 152 -6.29 11.67 28.92
C ALA A 152 -7.30 12.83 28.95
N ASN A 153 -8.21 12.92 27.97
CA ASN A 153 -9.23 13.96 27.94
C ASN A 153 -10.24 13.86 29.11
N GLU A 154 -10.46 12.68 29.68
CA GLU A 154 -11.29 12.47 30.88
C GLU A 154 -10.69 13.10 32.14
N LEU A 155 -9.39 13.44 32.11
CA LEU A 155 -8.64 13.93 33.25
C LEU A 155 -8.29 15.41 33.08
N GLU A 156 -8.12 16.12 34.20
CA GLU A 156 -7.60 17.49 34.21
C GLU A 156 -6.07 17.49 34.30
N ASN A 157 -5.41 18.46 33.65
CA ASN A 157 -3.95 18.62 33.65
C ASN A 157 -3.18 17.33 33.30
N SER A 158 -3.75 16.51 32.42
CA SER A 158 -3.18 15.25 31.98
C SER A 158 -2.25 15.44 30.79
N TYR A 159 -1.36 14.48 30.60
CA TYR A 159 -0.45 14.42 29.45
C TYR A 159 -0.10 12.97 29.13
N ILE A 160 0.41 12.72 27.93
CA ILE A 160 0.77 11.38 27.44
C ILE A 160 2.27 11.33 27.21
N VAL A 161 2.91 10.31 27.78
CA VAL A 161 4.33 10.01 27.54
C VAL A 161 4.48 8.70 26.79
N ARG A 162 5.52 8.63 25.96
CA ARG A 162 6.03 7.37 25.43
C ARG A 162 6.77 6.62 26.53
N ASN A 163 6.42 5.37 26.78
CA ASN A 163 7.03 4.55 27.84
C ASN A 163 8.48 4.17 27.53
N ASP A 164 8.84 4.08 26.25
CA ASP A 164 10.17 3.70 25.79
C ASP A 164 11.17 4.86 25.80
N THR A 165 10.73 6.08 25.43
CA THR A 165 11.62 7.26 25.35
C THR A 165 11.43 8.24 26.50
N GLY A 166 10.32 8.17 27.23
CA GLY A 166 9.90 9.18 28.20
C GLY A 166 9.33 10.45 27.56
N GLU A 167 9.34 10.56 26.23
CA GLU A 167 8.97 11.78 25.52
C GLU A 167 7.49 12.13 25.71
N VAL A 168 7.20 13.40 26.00
CA VAL A 168 5.83 13.91 26.01
C VAL A 168 5.34 14.11 24.57
N ILE A 169 4.26 13.43 24.19
CA ILE A 169 3.70 13.48 22.82
C ILE A 169 2.35 14.19 22.72
N TRP A 170 1.71 14.46 23.86
CA TRP A 170 0.45 15.19 23.97
C TRP A 170 0.29 15.74 25.39
N SER A 171 -0.29 16.93 25.54
CA SER A 171 -0.57 17.53 26.85
C SER A 171 -1.85 18.35 26.82
N LYS A 172 -2.66 18.22 27.88
CA LYS A 172 -3.78 19.12 28.24
C LYS A 172 -3.34 20.20 29.24
N SER A 173 -2.11 20.11 29.75
CA SER A 173 -1.55 21.05 30.71
C SER A 173 -0.58 22.00 30.02
N ASP A 174 -0.81 23.32 30.14
CA ASP A 174 0.09 24.35 29.62
C ASP A 174 1.49 24.31 30.28
N ALA A 175 1.60 23.69 31.46
CA ALA A 175 2.86 23.52 32.18
C ALA A 175 3.74 22.40 31.60
N VAL A 176 3.16 21.44 30.87
CA VAL A 176 3.87 20.29 30.31
C VAL A 176 4.00 20.46 28.80
N LYS A 177 5.25 20.66 28.34
CA LYS A 177 5.54 20.87 26.92
C LYS A 177 5.55 19.54 26.17
N VAL A 178 4.95 19.54 24.98
CA VAL A 178 5.09 18.43 24.03
C VAL A 178 6.50 18.47 23.45
N GLU A 179 7.23 17.39 23.65
CA GLU A 179 8.64 17.24 23.25
C GLU A 179 8.76 16.70 21.83
N ARG A 180 7.78 15.90 21.39
CA ARG A 180 7.79 15.28 20.07
C ARG A 180 6.42 15.29 19.39
N SER A 181 6.43 15.56 18.09
CA SER A 181 5.30 15.32 17.20
C SER A 181 5.77 14.68 15.89
N ALA A 182 5.25 13.51 15.55
CA ALA A 182 5.29 13.04 14.18
C ALA A 182 4.38 13.95 13.35
N SER A 183 4.93 14.63 12.34
CA SER A 183 4.19 15.60 11.54
C SER A 183 4.10 15.15 10.07
N PRO A 184 2.92 15.31 9.43
CA PRO A 184 2.79 15.03 8.02
C PRO A 184 3.37 16.18 7.19
N THR A 185 4.21 15.84 6.21
CA THR A 185 4.73 16.79 5.21
C THR A 185 4.23 16.37 3.84
N TYR A 186 3.44 17.25 3.20
CA TYR A 186 2.82 16.97 1.92
C TYR A 186 3.78 17.33 0.77
N ILE A 187 4.03 16.35 -0.09
CA ILE A 187 4.78 16.48 -1.34
C ILE A 187 3.80 16.16 -2.47
N ALA A 188 3.16 17.20 -2.99
CA ALA A 188 2.13 17.08 -4.01
C ALA A 188 2.17 18.28 -4.96
N GLY A 189 1.90 18.01 -6.24
CA GLY A 189 1.66 19.05 -7.25
C GLY A 189 0.22 19.03 -7.77
N SER A 190 -0.06 19.88 -8.76
CA SER A 190 -1.36 19.91 -9.46
C SER A 190 -1.69 18.63 -10.26
N GLY A 191 -0.71 17.75 -10.42
CA GLY A 191 -0.83 16.44 -11.07
C GLY A 191 0.48 15.66 -10.97
N ARG A 192 0.50 14.44 -11.52
CA ARG A 192 1.63 13.50 -11.39
C ARG A 192 2.99 14.07 -11.79
N ILE A 193 3.05 14.86 -12.87
CA ILE A 193 4.28 15.53 -13.32
C ILE A 193 4.77 16.51 -12.25
N GLN A 194 3.89 17.40 -11.78
CA GLN A 194 4.27 18.36 -10.76
C GLN A 194 4.61 17.69 -9.43
N THR A 195 3.91 16.62 -9.02
CA THR A 195 4.27 15.82 -7.84
C THR A 195 5.68 15.25 -7.98
N SER A 196 6.07 14.70 -9.14
CA SER A 196 7.43 14.21 -9.35
C SER A 196 8.50 15.30 -9.26
N ILE A 197 8.17 16.52 -9.67
CA ILE A 197 9.02 17.71 -9.52
C ILE A 197 9.14 18.12 -8.05
N GLU A 198 8.05 18.09 -7.27
CA GLU A 198 8.11 18.39 -5.83
C GLU A 198 8.92 17.34 -5.06
N ILE A 199 8.83 16.05 -5.45
CA ILE A 199 9.71 15.00 -4.91
C ILE A 199 11.17 15.31 -5.23
N SER A 200 11.48 15.69 -6.47
CA SER A 200 12.83 16.11 -6.88
C SER A 200 13.35 17.29 -6.05
N LYS A 201 12.51 18.28 -5.75
CA LYS A 201 12.87 19.40 -4.87
C LYS A 201 13.08 18.98 -3.42
N LYS A 202 12.31 18.02 -2.88
CA LYS A 202 12.56 17.47 -1.52
C LYS A 202 13.93 16.78 -1.46
N ILE A 203 14.32 16.06 -2.52
CA ILE A 203 15.61 15.37 -2.60
C ILE A 203 16.77 16.35 -2.81
N TYR A 204 16.59 17.32 -3.72
CA TYR A 204 17.59 18.30 -4.11
C TYR A 204 17.00 19.72 -4.08
N PRO A 205 16.87 20.36 -2.90
CA PRO A 205 16.24 21.70 -2.79
C PRO A 205 16.93 22.78 -3.64
N ASN A 206 18.25 22.69 -3.77
CA ASN A 206 19.09 23.66 -4.50
C ASN A 206 19.67 23.09 -5.81
N GLY A 207 19.13 21.98 -6.31
CA GLY A 207 19.68 21.23 -7.43
C GLY A 207 20.77 20.26 -7.00
N PHE A 208 21.40 19.57 -7.97
CA PHE A 208 22.53 18.70 -7.65
C PHE A 208 23.71 19.53 -7.14
N ALA A 209 24.42 19.00 -6.14
CA ALA A 209 25.66 19.60 -5.64
C ALA A 209 26.68 19.78 -6.77
N ALA A 210 27.48 20.85 -6.71
CA ALA A 210 28.39 21.23 -7.79
C ALA A 210 29.40 20.12 -8.12
N ASP A 211 29.89 19.45 -7.07
CA ASP A 211 30.87 18.36 -7.05
C ASP A 211 30.29 16.96 -7.31
N LYS A 212 28.97 16.82 -7.41
CA LYS A 212 28.35 15.54 -7.77
C LYS A 212 28.76 15.14 -9.19
N ALA A 213 29.52 14.05 -9.29
CA ALA A 213 30.09 13.57 -10.55
C ALA A 213 29.03 13.28 -11.63
N GLU A 214 27.97 12.53 -11.27
CA GLU A 214 26.86 12.22 -12.17
C GLU A 214 25.58 12.94 -11.73
N LYS A 215 25.14 13.94 -12.52
CA LYS A 215 23.91 14.71 -12.30
C LYS A 215 22.79 14.13 -13.16
N THR A 216 22.45 12.88 -12.85
CA THR A 216 21.52 12.05 -13.64
C THR A 216 20.09 12.20 -13.16
N VAL A 217 19.16 12.37 -14.11
CA VAL A 217 17.71 12.33 -13.88
C VAL A 217 17.12 11.15 -14.63
N LEU A 218 16.22 10.40 -13.99
CA LEU A 218 15.44 9.36 -14.66
C LEU A 218 14.15 9.97 -15.18
N LEU A 219 13.84 9.79 -16.47
CA LEU A 219 12.64 10.32 -17.10
C LEU A 219 11.75 9.17 -17.61
N THR A 220 10.46 9.19 -17.28
CA THR A 220 9.50 8.20 -17.76
C THR A 220 8.13 8.83 -18.00
N THR A 221 7.26 8.15 -18.73
CA THR A 221 5.86 8.58 -18.90
C THR A 221 5.12 8.61 -17.57
N GLY A 222 4.24 9.59 -17.41
CA GLY A 222 3.30 9.62 -16.30
C GLY A 222 2.08 8.70 -16.49
N VAL A 223 1.72 8.29 -17.72
CA VAL A 223 0.37 7.76 -18.04
C VAL A 223 0.25 6.24 -17.86
N ASP A 224 1.11 5.46 -18.52
CA ASP A 224 1.22 3.99 -18.36
C ASP A 224 2.69 3.61 -18.17
N PRO A 225 3.22 3.72 -16.94
CA PRO A 225 4.66 3.55 -16.68
C PRO A 225 5.07 2.07 -16.59
N ALA A 226 4.48 1.20 -17.42
CA ALA A 226 4.76 -0.24 -17.39
C ALA A 226 6.25 -0.55 -17.57
N ASP A 227 6.94 0.23 -18.41
CA ASP A 227 8.38 0.16 -18.63
C ASP A 227 9.21 0.60 -17.41
N ALA A 228 8.66 1.47 -16.56
CA ALA A 228 9.37 2.08 -15.43
C ALA A 228 9.07 1.46 -14.07
N LEU A 229 8.19 0.46 -13.98
CA LEU A 229 7.89 -0.25 -12.71
C LEU A 229 9.13 -0.80 -12.00
N SER A 230 10.18 -1.08 -12.77
CA SER A 230 11.46 -1.60 -12.27
C SER A 230 12.59 -0.55 -12.28
N ALA A 231 12.27 0.72 -12.51
CA ALA A 231 13.24 1.82 -12.57
C ALA A 231 13.65 2.37 -11.19
N GLY A 232 12.88 2.09 -10.13
CA GLY A 232 13.21 2.50 -8.75
C GLY A 232 14.67 2.19 -8.37
N PRO A 233 15.16 0.95 -8.53
CA PRO A 233 16.56 0.58 -8.30
C PRO A 233 17.59 1.41 -9.07
N LEU A 234 17.28 1.91 -10.27
CA LEU A 234 18.19 2.79 -11.02
C LEU A 234 18.43 4.11 -10.29
N SER A 235 17.48 4.57 -9.47
CA SER A 235 17.69 5.76 -8.64
C SER A 235 18.86 5.56 -7.67
N GLY A 236 18.94 4.39 -7.03
CA GLY A 236 20.05 3.99 -6.18
C GLY A 236 21.36 3.89 -6.96
N LEU A 237 21.35 3.22 -8.12
CA LEU A 237 22.51 3.07 -9.00
C LEU A 237 23.12 4.42 -9.40
N TYR A 238 22.27 5.39 -9.79
CA TYR A 238 22.71 6.74 -10.18
C TYR A 238 22.80 7.71 -8.99
N GLY A 239 23.00 7.19 -7.78
CA GLY A 239 23.29 7.97 -6.59
C GLY A 239 22.15 8.90 -6.16
N LYS A 240 20.95 8.34 -5.96
CA LYS A 240 19.71 9.06 -5.60
C LYS A 240 19.16 9.93 -6.74
N ALA A 241 19.22 9.45 -7.97
CA ALA A 241 18.67 10.16 -9.13
C ALA A 241 17.13 10.33 -8.99
N PRO A 242 16.57 11.54 -9.15
CA PRO A 242 15.13 11.74 -9.10
C PRO A 242 14.47 11.10 -10.31
N ILE A 243 13.24 10.59 -10.12
CA ILE A 243 12.37 10.09 -11.19
C ILE A 243 11.39 11.21 -11.52
N ILE A 244 11.53 11.81 -12.71
CA ILE A 244 10.64 12.84 -13.22
C ILE A 244 9.68 12.22 -14.23
N LEU A 245 8.40 12.52 -14.07
CA LEU A 245 7.37 12.11 -15.00
C LEU A 245 7.24 13.14 -16.12
N SER A 246 6.97 12.67 -17.33
CA SER A 246 6.79 13.53 -18.52
C SER A 246 5.56 13.11 -19.32
N GLU A 247 5.11 14.02 -20.18
CA GLU A 247 4.18 13.68 -21.25
C GLU A 247 4.92 12.88 -22.33
N ALA A 248 4.17 12.13 -23.14
CA ALA A 248 4.77 11.27 -24.14
C ALA A 248 5.43 12.07 -25.28
N ASP A 249 4.78 13.12 -25.77
CA ASP A 249 5.11 13.79 -27.03
C ASP A 249 5.69 15.21 -26.85
N VAL A 250 5.67 15.76 -25.64
CA VAL A 250 6.16 17.12 -25.36
C VAL A 250 6.91 17.23 -24.04
N LEU A 251 8.09 17.86 -24.08
CA LEU A 251 8.81 18.29 -22.88
C LEU A 251 8.15 19.56 -22.34
N VAL A 252 7.16 19.38 -21.46
CA VAL A 252 6.47 20.50 -20.82
C VAL A 252 7.42 21.43 -20.07
N GLU A 253 7.11 22.73 -20.04
CA GLU A 253 8.03 23.76 -19.53
C GLU A 253 8.40 23.57 -18.05
N SER A 254 7.52 22.96 -17.24
CA SER A 254 7.81 22.63 -15.84
C SER A 254 8.92 21.59 -15.72
N VAL A 255 8.93 20.55 -16.56
CA VAL A 255 10.01 19.54 -16.60
C VAL A 255 11.31 20.17 -17.08
N LYS A 256 11.26 20.99 -18.14
CA LYS A 256 12.44 21.71 -18.63
C LYS A 256 13.05 22.64 -17.58
N THR A 257 12.21 23.36 -16.84
CA THR A 257 12.63 24.22 -15.73
C THR A 257 13.29 23.40 -14.63
N GLU A 258 12.71 22.24 -14.29
CA GLU A 258 13.27 21.37 -13.26
C GLU A 258 14.63 20.77 -13.67
N LEU A 259 14.78 20.30 -14.91
CA LEU A 259 16.07 19.80 -15.43
C LEU A 259 17.16 20.89 -15.35
N LYS A 260 16.82 22.14 -15.68
CA LYS A 260 17.73 23.29 -15.55
C LYS A 260 18.05 23.63 -14.09
N ARG A 261 17.05 23.64 -13.21
CA ARG A 261 17.22 23.89 -11.76
C ARG A 261 18.14 22.86 -11.12
N LEU A 262 17.97 21.58 -11.48
CA LEU A 262 18.84 20.50 -11.06
C LEU A 262 20.27 20.66 -11.58
N LYS A 263 20.48 21.41 -12.66
CA LYS A 263 21.71 21.43 -13.46
C LYS A 263 22.05 20.01 -13.93
N ALA A 264 21.04 19.28 -14.40
CA ALA A 264 21.20 17.91 -14.88
C ALA A 264 22.19 17.88 -16.04
N SER A 265 23.22 17.04 -15.96
CA SER A 265 24.16 16.79 -17.06
C SER A 265 23.71 15.61 -17.91
N LYS A 266 22.85 14.75 -17.35
CA LYS A 266 22.37 13.52 -17.98
C LYS A 266 20.91 13.25 -17.66
N VAL A 267 20.16 12.81 -18.67
CA VAL A 267 18.83 12.21 -18.52
C VAL A 267 18.87 10.79 -19.04
N VAL A 268 18.32 9.85 -18.27
CA VAL A 268 18.08 8.48 -18.71
C VAL A 268 16.59 8.30 -18.91
N ILE A 269 16.17 8.19 -20.17
CA ILE A 269 14.78 7.92 -20.54
C ILE A 269 14.51 6.43 -20.35
N ILE A 270 13.45 6.09 -19.62
CA ILE A 270 12.97 4.73 -19.42
C ILE A 270 11.73 4.52 -20.29
N GLY A 271 11.82 3.58 -21.22
CA GLY A 271 10.75 3.22 -22.13
C GLY A 271 10.98 3.65 -23.58
N GLY A 272 10.23 3.00 -24.48
CA GLY A 272 10.35 3.23 -25.92
C GLY A 272 9.77 4.56 -26.39
N PRO A 273 9.88 4.88 -27.69
CA PRO A 273 9.28 6.08 -28.30
C PRO A 273 7.77 6.23 -28.05
N ALA A 274 7.05 5.12 -27.88
CA ALA A 274 5.63 5.15 -27.53
C ALA A 274 5.35 5.65 -26.09
N ALA A 275 6.30 5.48 -25.18
CA ALA A 275 6.20 5.99 -23.81
C ALA A 275 6.69 7.44 -23.73
N ILE A 276 7.84 7.71 -24.35
CA ILE A 276 8.46 9.04 -24.46
C ILE A 276 9.01 9.18 -25.88
N ASP A 277 8.38 10.02 -26.69
CA ASP A 277 8.73 10.27 -28.08
C ASP A 277 10.17 10.75 -28.21
N THR A 278 10.76 10.44 -29.36
CA THR A 278 12.00 11.03 -29.84
C THR A 278 11.99 12.56 -29.87
N VAL A 279 10.82 13.21 -30.02
CA VAL A 279 10.68 14.67 -29.92
C VAL A 279 11.10 15.17 -28.54
N VAL A 280 10.61 14.55 -27.46
CA VAL A 280 10.99 14.89 -26.08
C VAL A 280 12.48 14.67 -25.86
N GLU A 281 13.02 13.55 -26.35
CA GLU A 281 14.46 13.25 -26.30
C GLU A 281 15.29 14.34 -26.99
N ASN A 282 14.90 14.78 -28.18
CA ASN A 282 15.60 15.82 -28.92
C ASN A 282 15.48 17.19 -28.23
N GLN A 283 14.34 17.50 -27.62
CA GLN A 283 14.16 18.71 -26.81
C GLN A 283 15.12 18.73 -25.61
N ILE A 284 15.34 17.60 -24.95
CA ILE A 284 16.30 17.49 -23.83
C ILE A 284 17.74 17.65 -24.33
N LYS A 285 18.11 17.01 -25.45
CA LYS A 285 19.44 17.18 -26.07
C LYS A 285 19.70 18.64 -26.45
N GLY A 286 18.67 19.34 -26.94
CA GLY A 286 18.71 20.78 -27.23
C GLY A 286 18.98 21.67 -26.02
N LEU A 287 18.83 21.17 -24.78
CA LEU A 287 19.24 21.85 -23.55
C LEU A 287 20.73 21.65 -23.22
N GLY A 288 21.48 20.91 -24.05
CA GLY A 288 22.88 20.55 -23.79
C GLY A 288 23.04 19.39 -22.81
N ILE A 289 22.00 18.60 -22.58
CA ILE A 289 21.97 17.49 -21.62
C ILE A 289 22.22 16.17 -22.38
N GLN A 290 23.12 15.32 -21.87
CA GLN A 290 23.31 13.97 -22.42
C GLN A 290 22.04 13.15 -22.22
N VAL A 291 21.61 12.41 -23.25
CA VAL A 291 20.46 11.50 -23.13
C VAL A 291 20.87 10.06 -23.43
N ASP A 292 20.59 9.18 -22.48
CA ASP A 292 20.59 7.73 -22.68
C ASP A 292 19.14 7.24 -22.67
N ARG A 293 18.82 6.18 -23.42
CA ARG A 293 17.50 5.54 -23.39
C ARG A 293 17.62 4.05 -23.07
N ILE A 294 16.82 3.59 -22.12
CA ILE A 294 16.65 2.18 -21.79
C ILE A 294 15.24 1.76 -22.21
N ASN A 295 15.14 1.01 -23.31
CA ASN A 295 13.86 0.54 -23.85
C ASN A 295 13.99 -0.84 -24.47
N GLY A 296 12.92 -1.62 -24.44
CA GLY A 296 12.80 -2.89 -25.14
C GLY A 296 11.62 -2.92 -26.10
N SER A 297 11.43 -4.06 -26.76
CA SER A 297 10.23 -4.31 -27.59
C SER A 297 8.94 -4.43 -26.79
N ASN A 298 9.05 -4.67 -25.48
CA ASN A 298 7.96 -4.69 -24.52
C ASN A 298 8.52 -4.46 -23.10
N ARG A 299 7.63 -4.32 -22.11
CA ARG A 299 7.98 -4.10 -20.70
C ARG A 299 8.94 -5.13 -20.10
N TYR A 300 8.88 -6.38 -20.54
CA TYR A 300 9.78 -7.43 -20.04
C TYR A 300 11.18 -7.30 -20.65
N ASP A 301 11.27 -6.85 -21.90
CA ASP A 301 12.55 -6.54 -22.55
C ASP A 301 13.17 -5.26 -21.98
N THR A 302 12.37 -4.21 -21.75
CA THR A 302 12.82 -3.02 -21.03
C THR A 302 13.33 -3.41 -19.64
N ASN A 303 12.58 -4.24 -18.89
CA ASN A 303 12.98 -4.74 -17.58
C ASN A 303 14.33 -5.46 -17.61
N ARG A 304 14.57 -6.36 -18.57
CA ARG A 304 15.89 -7.03 -18.71
C ARG A 304 17.03 -6.04 -18.96
N LYS A 305 16.80 -5.00 -19.76
CA LYS A 305 17.82 -3.97 -20.00
C LYS A 305 18.08 -3.10 -18.76
N ILE A 306 17.04 -2.81 -17.98
CA ILE A 306 17.20 -2.18 -16.66
C ILE A 306 18.05 -3.06 -15.75
N LEU A 307 17.73 -4.35 -15.63
CA LEU A 307 18.47 -5.31 -14.81
C LEU A 307 19.94 -5.45 -15.26
N ALA A 308 20.19 -5.48 -16.56
CA ALA A 308 21.55 -5.48 -17.11
C ALA A 308 22.32 -4.20 -16.74
N LYS A 309 21.64 -3.04 -16.70
CA LYS A 309 22.24 -1.77 -16.28
C LYS A 309 22.54 -1.72 -14.78
N LEU A 310 21.71 -2.35 -13.94
CA LEU A 310 21.95 -2.47 -12.49
C LEU A 310 23.19 -3.32 -12.19
N GLY A 311 23.48 -4.33 -13.02
CA GLY A 311 24.62 -5.22 -12.80
C GLY A 311 24.43 -6.13 -11.59
N ASN A 312 25.41 -6.18 -10.70
CA ASN A 312 25.37 -7.02 -9.51
C ASN A 312 24.51 -6.40 -8.40
N VAL A 313 23.46 -7.12 -8.02
CA VAL A 313 22.51 -6.72 -6.95
C VAL A 313 22.55 -7.72 -5.78
N ASN A 314 21.99 -7.31 -4.65
CA ASN A 314 21.96 -8.10 -3.42
C ASN A 314 20.86 -9.18 -3.43
N GLY A 315 19.79 -8.96 -4.21
CA GLY A 315 18.67 -9.90 -4.35
C GLY A 315 17.71 -9.45 -5.44
N TYR A 316 16.66 -10.24 -5.68
CA TYR A 316 15.63 -9.94 -6.67
C TYR A 316 14.22 -10.04 -6.09
N PHE A 317 13.40 -9.03 -6.39
CA PHE A 317 11.95 -9.16 -6.36
C PHE A 317 11.45 -9.70 -7.69
N VAL A 318 10.42 -10.53 -7.66
CA VAL A 318 9.71 -11.01 -8.85
C VAL A 318 8.24 -10.63 -8.72
N ALA A 319 7.75 -9.81 -9.63
CA ALA A 319 6.38 -9.29 -9.59
C ALA A 319 5.72 -9.35 -10.96
N SER A 320 4.38 -9.28 -10.98
CA SER A 320 3.62 -9.27 -12.22
C SER A 320 3.94 -8.02 -13.05
N GLY A 321 4.25 -8.21 -14.33
CA GLY A 321 4.35 -7.14 -15.31
C GLY A 321 2.99 -6.62 -15.78
N LYS A 322 1.86 -7.16 -15.28
CA LYS A 322 0.50 -6.73 -15.64
C LYS A 322 -0.27 -6.14 -14.45
N GLN A 323 -0.04 -6.64 -13.24
CA GLN A 323 -0.61 -6.08 -12.00
C GLN A 323 0.46 -5.34 -11.21
N TYR A 324 0.48 -4.03 -11.36
CA TYR A 324 1.65 -3.19 -11.02
C TYR A 324 1.82 -2.88 -9.53
N ALA A 325 0.76 -3.02 -8.74
CA ALA A 325 0.75 -2.60 -7.33
C ALA A 325 1.88 -3.28 -6.53
N ASP A 326 2.11 -4.57 -6.78
CA ASP A 326 3.11 -5.37 -6.09
C ASP A 326 4.55 -4.96 -6.46
N ALA A 327 4.79 -4.61 -7.73
CA ALA A 327 6.10 -4.13 -8.18
C ALA A 327 6.44 -2.75 -7.61
N LEU A 328 5.45 -1.87 -7.50
CA LEU A 328 5.62 -0.52 -6.97
C LEU A 328 5.81 -0.52 -5.46
N ALA A 329 5.10 -1.40 -4.75
CA ALA A 329 5.23 -1.58 -3.31
C ALA A 329 6.68 -1.89 -2.88
N VAL A 330 7.45 -2.57 -3.74
CA VAL A 330 8.84 -2.96 -3.43
C VAL A 330 9.89 -2.00 -4.00
N ALA A 331 9.50 -1.02 -4.82
CA ALA A 331 10.46 -0.12 -5.48
C ALA A 331 11.35 0.68 -4.51
N PRO A 332 10.83 1.24 -3.39
CA PRO A 332 11.67 1.93 -2.40
C PRO A 332 12.65 1.00 -1.69
N ILE A 333 12.23 -0.21 -1.32
CA ILE A 333 13.12 -1.23 -0.72
C ILE A 333 14.18 -1.64 -1.73
N ALA A 334 13.79 -1.83 -2.99
CA ALA A 334 14.72 -2.24 -4.03
C ALA A 334 15.77 -1.17 -4.33
N ALA A 335 15.37 0.11 -4.27
CA ALA A 335 16.28 1.25 -4.39
C ALA A 335 17.23 1.39 -3.19
N SER A 336 16.75 1.17 -1.96
CA SER A 336 17.57 1.34 -0.75
C SER A 336 18.50 0.16 -0.47
N GLN A 337 18.09 -1.05 -0.85
CA GLN A 337 18.83 -2.30 -0.54
C GLN A 337 19.70 -2.80 -1.69
N ASN A 338 19.74 -2.10 -2.84
CA ASN A 338 20.36 -2.56 -4.08
C ASN A 338 19.78 -3.92 -4.53
N TRP A 339 18.45 -4.02 -4.67
CA TRP A 339 17.77 -5.20 -5.21
C TRP A 339 17.23 -4.92 -6.62
N GLY A 340 17.23 -5.95 -7.47
CA GLY A 340 16.57 -5.90 -8.76
C GLY A 340 15.07 -6.19 -8.65
N ILE A 341 14.28 -5.65 -9.58
CA ILE A 341 12.87 -6.03 -9.74
C ILE A 341 12.74 -6.71 -11.10
N VAL A 342 12.33 -7.96 -11.12
CA VAL A 342 12.09 -8.76 -12.32
C VAL A 342 10.59 -8.81 -12.59
N LEU A 343 10.19 -8.46 -13.80
CA LEU A 343 8.80 -8.52 -14.23
C LEU A 343 8.52 -9.84 -14.97
N THR A 344 7.40 -10.48 -14.64
CA THR A 344 6.95 -11.72 -15.27
C THR A 344 5.51 -11.61 -15.77
N ASP A 345 5.18 -12.39 -16.80
CA ASP A 345 3.77 -12.72 -17.06
C ASP A 345 3.33 -13.83 -16.08
N LEU A 346 2.04 -14.16 -16.06
CA LEU A 346 1.46 -15.14 -15.13
C LEU A 346 2.28 -16.44 -15.08
N ASP A 347 2.45 -17.10 -16.22
CA ASP A 347 3.16 -18.39 -16.31
C ASP A 347 4.43 -18.31 -17.16
N LYS A 348 4.91 -17.10 -17.47
CA LYS A 348 6.05 -16.89 -18.37
C LYS A 348 7.05 -15.88 -17.83
N VAL A 349 8.22 -16.41 -17.47
CA VAL A 349 9.45 -15.66 -17.18
C VAL A 349 10.53 -16.10 -18.17
N SER A 350 11.39 -15.17 -18.59
CA SER A 350 12.49 -15.48 -19.51
C SER A 350 13.66 -16.16 -18.79
N ASP A 351 14.34 -17.08 -19.47
CA ASP A 351 15.48 -17.78 -18.88
C ASP A 351 16.65 -16.83 -18.58
N VAL A 352 16.80 -15.76 -19.38
CA VAL A 352 17.74 -14.66 -19.10
C VAL A 352 17.46 -14.04 -17.73
N SER A 353 16.20 -13.72 -17.43
CA SER A 353 15.81 -13.14 -16.14
C SER A 353 16.02 -14.12 -14.98
N VAL A 354 15.70 -15.40 -15.17
CA VAL A 354 15.83 -16.43 -14.14
C VAL A 354 17.31 -16.71 -13.83
N ASN A 355 18.18 -16.71 -14.85
CA ASN A 355 19.62 -16.92 -14.66
C ASN A 355 20.29 -15.80 -13.85
N LEU A 356 19.77 -14.56 -13.86
CA LEU A 356 20.27 -13.48 -13.01
C LEU A 356 20.14 -13.80 -11.52
N MET A 357 19.16 -14.64 -11.15
CA MET A 357 18.84 -14.97 -9.75
C MET A 357 19.71 -16.08 -9.17
N ALA A 358 20.64 -16.65 -9.95
CA ALA A 358 21.46 -17.79 -9.54
C ALA A 358 22.21 -17.51 -8.23
N GLY A 359 21.92 -18.31 -7.20
CA GLY A 359 22.54 -18.19 -5.87
C GLY A 359 22.19 -16.93 -5.08
N LYS A 360 21.22 -16.12 -5.52
CA LYS A 360 20.80 -14.88 -4.85
C LYS A 360 19.48 -15.07 -4.08
N PRO A 361 19.22 -14.30 -3.02
CA PRO A 361 17.90 -14.22 -2.41
C PRO A 361 16.85 -13.73 -3.42
N VAL A 362 15.70 -14.41 -3.46
CA VAL A 362 14.57 -14.03 -4.32
C VAL A 362 13.29 -13.95 -3.50
N ARG A 363 12.50 -12.91 -3.76
CA ARG A 363 11.18 -12.71 -3.18
C ARG A 363 10.16 -12.58 -4.30
N ILE A 364 9.26 -13.55 -4.43
CA ILE A 364 8.09 -13.39 -5.29
C ILE A 364 7.09 -12.52 -4.55
N VAL A 365 6.61 -11.44 -5.17
CA VAL A 365 5.65 -10.51 -4.60
C VAL A 365 4.35 -10.64 -5.37
N GLY A 366 3.32 -11.13 -4.69
CA GLY A 366 2.02 -11.44 -5.28
C GLY A 366 1.66 -12.92 -5.24
N GLY A 367 0.35 -13.19 -5.29
CA GLY A 367 -0.21 -14.54 -5.28
C GLY A 367 0.04 -15.35 -6.55
N ASP A 368 -0.37 -16.61 -6.51
CA ASP A 368 -0.36 -17.55 -7.65
C ASP A 368 -1.13 -17.03 -8.87
N LYS A 369 -2.21 -16.27 -8.65
CA LYS A 369 -3.03 -15.65 -9.70
C LYS A 369 -2.34 -14.54 -10.49
N VAL A 370 -1.19 -14.05 -10.04
CA VAL A 370 -0.44 -12.96 -10.71
C VAL A 370 1.00 -13.33 -11.02
N VAL A 371 1.59 -14.24 -10.24
CA VAL A 371 2.86 -14.92 -10.50
C VAL A 371 2.65 -16.41 -10.26
N GLY A 372 2.42 -17.14 -11.35
CA GLY A 372 2.02 -18.54 -11.37
C GLY A 372 3.09 -19.50 -10.85
N SER A 373 2.64 -20.72 -10.53
CA SER A 373 3.50 -21.78 -9.99
C SER A 373 4.59 -22.21 -10.97
N ALA A 374 4.36 -22.09 -12.28
CA ALA A 374 5.36 -22.38 -13.31
C ALA A 374 6.56 -21.43 -13.23
N VAL A 375 6.32 -20.14 -12.96
CA VAL A 375 7.39 -19.15 -12.75
C VAL A 375 8.17 -19.47 -11.48
N GLU A 376 7.46 -19.78 -10.40
CA GLU A 376 8.09 -20.16 -9.12
C GLU A 376 8.97 -21.41 -9.26
N ALA A 377 8.48 -22.44 -9.96
CA ALA A 377 9.24 -23.67 -10.20
C ALA A 377 10.56 -23.39 -10.94
N LYS A 378 10.53 -22.59 -12.01
CA LYS A 378 11.74 -22.19 -12.73
C LYS A 378 12.75 -21.44 -11.87
N ILE A 379 12.28 -20.58 -10.95
CA ILE A 379 13.18 -19.81 -10.07
C ILE A 379 13.82 -20.72 -9.02
N LYS A 380 13.07 -21.72 -8.50
CA LYS A 380 13.61 -22.71 -7.53
C LYS A 380 14.80 -23.49 -8.08
N GLU A 381 14.87 -23.68 -9.40
CA GLU A 381 16.02 -24.32 -10.05
C GLU A 381 17.31 -23.48 -9.98
N LYS A 382 17.22 -22.17 -9.70
CA LYS A 382 18.37 -21.25 -9.65
C LYS A 382 18.77 -20.81 -8.25
N THR A 383 17.89 -20.90 -7.27
CA THR A 383 18.19 -20.48 -5.90
C THR A 383 17.38 -21.28 -4.87
N SER A 384 18.03 -21.60 -3.74
CA SER A 384 17.37 -22.19 -2.57
C SER A 384 16.75 -21.13 -1.65
N ASN A 385 17.06 -19.85 -1.81
CA ASN A 385 16.54 -18.75 -1.00
C ASN A 385 15.38 -18.04 -1.70
N LEU A 386 14.33 -18.80 -1.99
CA LEU A 386 13.09 -18.30 -2.60
C LEU A 386 11.97 -18.25 -1.58
N VAL A 387 11.37 -17.07 -1.39
CA VAL A 387 10.19 -16.87 -0.54
C VAL A 387 9.10 -16.15 -1.32
N ARG A 388 7.85 -16.57 -1.18
CA ARG A 388 6.69 -15.87 -1.73
C ARG A 388 6.03 -15.01 -0.65
N LEU A 389 5.92 -13.72 -0.94
CA LEU A 389 5.26 -12.71 -0.12
C LEU A 389 3.94 -12.33 -0.81
N ALA A 390 2.84 -12.91 -0.34
CA ALA A 390 1.53 -12.76 -0.99
C ALA A 390 0.40 -12.67 0.04
N GLY A 391 -0.42 -11.63 -0.08
CA GLY A 391 -1.63 -11.44 0.72
C GLY A 391 -2.91 -11.58 -0.10
N SER A 392 -4.07 -11.42 0.56
CA SER A 392 -5.38 -11.51 -0.11
C SER A 392 -5.64 -10.35 -1.07
N ASN A 393 -4.93 -9.24 -0.88
CA ASN A 393 -5.00 -8.02 -1.66
C ASN A 393 -3.63 -7.29 -1.60
N ARG A 394 -3.49 -6.20 -2.35
CA ARG A 394 -2.23 -5.43 -2.45
C ARG A 394 -1.71 -4.88 -1.11
N TYR A 395 -2.59 -4.57 -0.16
CA TYR A 395 -2.21 -4.05 1.14
C TYR A 395 -1.67 -5.15 2.04
N ASP A 396 -2.25 -6.35 1.98
CA ASP A 396 -1.73 -7.52 2.68
C ASP A 396 -0.41 -8.01 2.09
N THR A 397 -0.28 -7.98 0.76
CA THR A 397 1.01 -8.27 0.09
C THR A 397 2.07 -7.27 0.53
N LEU A 398 1.76 -5.97 0.54
CA LEU A 398 2.67 -4.94 1.06
C LEU A 398 3.04 -5.19 2.51
N ALA A 399 2.09 -5.53 3.39
CA ALA A 399 2.39 -5.83 4.79
C ALA A 399 3.41 -6.97 4.93
N LYS A 400 3.27 -8.05 4.15
CA LYS A 400 4.24 -9.16 4.13
C LYS A 400 5.61 -8.73 3.64
N VAL A 401 5.68 -7.85 2.64
CA VAL A 401 6.94 -7.26 2.19
C VAL A 401 7.58 -6.44 3.30
N LEU A 402 6.82 -5.55 3.94
CA LEU A 402 7.33 -4.68 4.99
C LEU A 402 7.87 -5.48 6.18
N TRP A 403 7.17 -6.54 6.60
CA TRP A 403 7.67 -7.46 7.65
C TRP A 403 8.96 -8.18 7.24
N ALA A 404 9.01 -8.72 6.02
CA ALA A 404 10.17 -9.46 5.53
C ALA A 404 11.45 -8.60 5.40
N PHE A 405 11.32 -7.27 5.41
CA PHE A 405 12.41 -6.31 5.31
C PHE A 405 12.43 -5.31 6.47
N GLY A 406 11.69 -5.57 7.56
CA GLY A 406 11.52 -4.63 8.67
C GLY A 406 12.85 -4.20 9.30
N ASP A 407 13.79 -5.14 9.40
CA ASP A 407 15.16 -4.93 9.89
C ASP A 407 16.05 -4.13 8.92
N LYS A 408 15.58 -3.87 7.70
CA LYS A 408 16.27 -3.06 6.69
C LYS A 408 15.63 -1.69 6.51
N LEU A 409 14.50 -1.43 7.16
CA LEU A 409 13.72 -0.21 7.03
C LEU A 409 14.06 0.81 8.13
N GLU A 410 15.35 1.01 8.41
CA GLU A 410 15.82 1.87 9.50
C GLU A 410 15.73 3.37 9.12
N SER A 411 14.58 3.99 9.40
CA SER A 411 14.33 5.39 9.07
C SER A 411 13.40 6.05 10.10
N GLU A 412 13.66 7.32 10.39
CA GLU A 412 12.73 8.19 11.14
C GLU A 412 11.61 8.77 10.23
N THR A 413 11.49 8.28 8.99
CA THR A 413 10.52 8.73 8.01
C THR A 413 9.65 7.57 7.54
N VAL A 414 8.35 7.83 7.37
CA VAL A 414 7.42 6.95 6.66
C VAL A 414 6.97 7.64 5.37
N LEU A 415 7.06 6.95 4.23
CA LEU A 415 6.48 7.42 2.98
C LEU A 415 5.04 6.93 2.89
N LEU A 416 4.11 7.80 2.52
CA LEU A 416 2.68 7.50 2.47
C LEU A 416 2.09 7.95 1.14
N THR A 417 1.43 7.05 0.42
CA THR A 417 0.74 7.39 -0.83
C THR A 417 -0.52 6.56 -1.05
N THR A 418 -1.32 6.90 -2.05
CA THR A 418 -2.52 6.14 -2.39
C THR A 418 -2.15 4.79 -3.00
N GLY A 419 -2.85 3.74 -2.60
CA GLY A 419 -2.78 2.43 -3.25
C GLY A 419 -3.65 2.31 -4.49
N GLU A 420 -4.35 3.37 -4.91
CA GLU A 420 -5.32 3.34 -6.02
C GLU A 420 -4.75 3.88 -7.33
N ASN A 421 -3.86 4.87 -7.28
CA ASN A 421 -3.20 5.46 -8.46
C ASN A 421 -1.69 5.58 -8.21
N PHE A 422 -0.90 5.14 -9.18
CA PHE A 422 0.49 4.72 -8.95
C PHE A 422 1.65 5.59 -9.45
N PRO A 423 1.45 6.63 -10.30
CA PRO A 423 2.56 7.48 -10.75
C PRO A 423 3.33 8.15 -9.60
N ASP A 424 2.62 8.54 -8.54
CA ASP A 424 3.21 9.18 -7.36
C ASP A 424 4.07 8.19 -6.56
N ALA A 425 3.61 6.93 -6.41
CA ALA A 425 4.36 5.85 -5.79
C ALA A 425 5.65 5.50 -6.57
N LEU A 426 5.58 5.52 -7.91
CA LEU A 426 6.74 5.29 -8.76
C LEU A 426 7.81 6.38 -8.54
N ALA A 427 7.38 7.65 -8.52
CA ALA A 427 8.29 8.78 -8.33
C ALA A 427 8.85 8.87 -6.90
N ALA A 428 8.26 8.15 -5.94
CA ALA A 428 8.68 8.14 -4.53
C ALA A 428 9.92 7.29 -4.24
N ALA A 429 10.25 6.29 -5.08
CA ALA A 429 11.36 5.36 -4.81
C ALA A 429 12.71 6.05 -4.48
N PRO A 430 13.11 7.15 -5.14
CA PRO A 430 14.32 7.90 -4.80
C PRO A 430 14.36 8.45 -3.36
N LEU A 431 13.22 8.71 -2.72
CA LEU A 431 13.17 9.19 -1.33
C LEU A 431 13.72 8.16 -0.35
N ALA A 432 13.64 6.87 -0.71
CA ALA A 432 14.15 5.78 0.12
C ALA A 432 15.66 5.53 -0.03
N VAL A 433 16.32 6.13 -1.02
CA VAL A 433 17.78 5.98 -1.22
C VAL A 433 18.52 6.72 -0.11
N ASN A 434 19.39 5.98 0.61
CA ASN A 434 20.11 6.42 1.81
C ASN A 434 19.21 6.88 2.98
N ASN A 435 17.92 6.58 2.90
CA ASN A 435 16.94 6.81 3.97
C ASN A 435 15.89 5.71 3.81
N PRO A 436 16.12 4.48 4.29
CA PRO A 436 15.32 3.30 3.94
C PRO A 436 13.92 3.31 4.58
N ALA A 437 13.14 4.35 4.29
CA ALA A 437 11.81 4.58 4.76
C ALA A 437 10.82 3.59 4.12
N PRO A 438 9.91 2.98 4.89
CA PRO A 438 8.84 2.18 4.33
C PRO A 438 7.89 3.04 3.50
N LEU A 439 7.43 2.50 2.36
CA LEU A 439 6.31 3.06 1.61
C LEU A 439 5.02 2.36 1.96
N ILE A 440 4.08 3.13 2.46
CA ILE A 440 2.77 2.68 2.89
C ILE A 440 1.75 3.09 1.85
N LEU A 441 0.95 2.12 1.40
CA LEU A 441 -0.16 2.33 0.49
C LEU A 441 -1.47 2.31 1.27
N ILE A 442 -2.32 3.31 1.08
CA ILE A 442 -3.63 3.38 1.73
C ILE A 442 -4.77 3.55 0.72
N ASN A 443 -5.98 3.13 1.10
CA ASN A 443 -7.21 3.40 0.37
C ASN A 443 -8.32 3.68 1.38
N GLY A 444 -8.63 4.97 1.54
CA GLY A 444 -9.57 5.52 2.51
C GLY A 444 -9.06 5.44 3.96
N SER A 445 -8.64 4.26 4.41
CA SER A 445 -8.13 3.97 5.74
C SER A 445 -6.96 2.99 5.71
N VAL A 446 -6.24 2.90 6.83
CA VAL A 446 -5.17 1.92 7.02
C VAL A 446 -5.78 0.53 7.14
N LYS A 447 -5.24 -0.43 6.39
CA LYS A 447 -5.65 -1.84 6.51
C LYS A 447 -4.99 -2.47 7.74
N VAL A 448 -5.72 -3.32 8.44
CA VAL A 448 -5.32 -3.87 9.75
C VAL A 448 -3.94 -4.53 9.76
N ASN A 449 -3.53 -5.15 8.66
CA ASN A 449 -2.20 -5.79 8.54
C ASN A 449 -1.07 -4.75 8.37
N LEU A 450 -1.33 -3.66 7.64
CA LEU A 450 -0.39 -2.53 7.56
C LEU A 450 -0.33 -1.78 8.89
N GLU A 451 -1.45 -1.67 9.60
CA GLU A 451 -1.50 -1.10 10.93
C GLU A 451 -0.62 -1.88 11.92
N SER A 452 -0.65 -3.22 11.89
CA SER A 452 0.22 -4.06 12.72
C SER A 452 1.70 -3.73 12.50
N PHE A 453 2.11 -3.55 11.24
CA PHE A 453 3.47 -3.13 10.91
C PHE A 453 3.76 -1.71 11.39
N LEU A 454 2.87 -0.74 11.15
CA LEU A 454 3.06 0.65 11.56
C LEU A 454 3.23 0.82 13.07
N LEU A 455 2.46 0.07 13.86
CA LEU A 455 2.54 0.09 15.32
C LEU A 455 3.92 -0.38 15.80
N GLU A 456 4.36 -1.58 15.37
CA GLU A 456 5.67 -2.12 15.76
C GLU A 456 6.82 -1.30 15.19
N HIS A 457 6.69 -0.83 13.95
CA HIS A 457 7.70 0.02 13.32
C HIS A 457 7.82 1.37 14.03
N GLY A 458 6.72 1.98 14.44
CA GLY A 458 6.74 3.23 15.21
C GLY A 458 7.21 3.06 16.66
N GLU A 459 7.10 1.86 17.24
CA GLU A 459 7.76 1.48 18.50
C GLU A 459 9.27 1.40 18.28
N ASN A 460 9.72 0.62 17.30
CA ASN A 460 11.12 0.35 17.05
C ASN A 460 11.89 1.55 16.46
N GLN A 461 11.20 2.42 15.72
CA GLN A 461 11.78 3.59 15.07
C GLN A 461 11.18 4.87 15.66
N SER A 462 12.05 5.85 15.93
CA SER A 462 11.61 7.18 16.34
C SER A 462 11.13 7.98 15.13
N ILE A 463 9.99 7.61 14.53
CA ILE A 463 9.39 8.32 13.40
C ILE A 463 9.12 9.79 13.74
N LYS A 464 9.72 10.69 12.96
CA LYS A 464 9.59 12.15 13.07
C LYS A 464 8.77 12.74 11.91
N GLU A 465 8.84 12.14 10.73
CA GLU A 465 8.22 12.68 9.51
C GLU A 465 7.36 11.61 8.81
N VAL A 466 6.13 11.97 8.45
CA VAL A 466 5.32 11.20 7.50
C VAL A 466 5.25 11.98 6.19
N LEU A 467 5.99 11.53 5.17
CA LEU A 467 5.98 12.15 3.85
C LEU A 467 4.75 11.67 3.07
N VAL A 468 3.77 12.55 2.92
CA VAL A 468 2.54 12.30 2.17
C VAL A 468 2.78 12.66 0.71
N ILE A 469 2.77 11.67 -0.17
CA ILE A 469 3.15 11.80 -1.57
C ILE A 469 1.89 11.71 -2.44
N GLY A 470 1.64 12.79 -3.19
CA GLY A 470 0.43 12.95 -4.00
C GLY A 470 -0.70 13.65 -3.26
N GLY A 471 -1.70 14.12 -4.02
CA GLY A 471 -2.77 15.02 -3.53
C GLY A 471 -4.11 14.35 -3.21
N THR A 472 -4.22 13.02 -3.32
CA THR A 472 -5.51 12.30 -3.28
C THR A 472 -5.89 11.74 -1.91
N LEU A 473 -4.96 11.70 -0.96
CA LEU A 473 -5.21 11.16 0.37
C LEU A 473 -6.00 12.15 1.23
N SER A 474 -7.02 11.66 1.94
CA SER A 474 -7.76 12.48 2.89
C SER A 474 -6.90 12.80 4.12
N LYS A 475 -7.15 13.97 4.74
CA LYS A 475 -6.48 14.37 5.98
C LYS A 475 -6.70 13.35 7.10
N ASP A 476 -7.88 12.74 7.16
CA ASP A 476 -8.22 11.72 8.16
C ASP A 476 -7.35 10.48 8.00
N ALA A 477 -7.13 10.02 6.76
CA ALA A 477 -6.29 8.86 6.50
C ALA A 477 -4.81 9.13 6.81
N VAL A 478 -4.34 10.35 6.52
CA VAL A 478 -2.98 10.80 6.90
C VAL A 478 -2.85 10.89 8.42
N THR A 479 -3.84 11.43 9.11
CA THR A 479 -3.86 11.56 10.58
C THR A 479 -3.88 10.18 11.23
N GLU A 480 -4.65 9.24 10.67
CA GLU A 480 -4.67 7.84 11.12
C GLU A 480 -3.25 7.24 11.10
N VAL A 481 -2.55 7.31 9.96
CA VAL A 481 -1.16 6.80 9.87
C VAL A 481 -0.23 7.52 10.84
N THR A 482 -0.30 8.85 10.88
CA THR A 482 0.57 9.67 11.72
C THR A 482 0.42 9.30 13.19
N ASN A 483 -0.81 9.09 13.67
CA ASN A 483 -1.07 8.72 15.06
C ASN A 483 -0.58 7.29 15.40
N LYS A 484 -0.55 6.36 14.44
CA LYS A 484 -0.05 4.99 14.68
C LYS A 484 1.47 4.91 14.80
N VAL A 485 2.20 5.91 14.30
CA VAL A 485 3.67 5.93 14.32
C VAL A 485 4.27 6.92 15.33
N LYS A 486 3.42 7.73 16.00
CA LYS A 486 3.82 8.57 17.14
C LYS A 486 4.41 7.71 18.25
#